data_AF-A0A367PZI7-F1
#
_entry.id   AF-A0A367PZI7-F1
#
_cell.length_a   1.000
_cell.length_b   1.000
_cell.length_c   1.000
_cell.angle_alpha   90.00
_cell.angle_beta   90.00
_cell.angle_gamma   90.00
#
_symmetry.space_group_name_H-M   'P 1'
#
loop_
_entity.id
_entity.type
_entity.pdbx_description
1 polymer ?
#
loop_
_entity_poly.entity_id
_entity_poly.type
_entity_poly.pdbx_seq_one_letter_code
_entity_poly.pdbx_strand_id
1 'polypeptide(L)'
;MTKIEVKKKLRKVLSKEIASSVSIGFTLGSLIIGFGILSIKPASAATVAGFSFDDNAFADTLISSFGDYTTSGGSLQSVLTDTDVGTYAFSFTPNASVQLGFTDNVLVNGAGKDLALFELGIPDQFKVSVNINGITNTYQSTGTEFSASGFLVNVATIDLDDFNIAAGSSLDSIIVGLDTISDEATVPSLSLVGALNSGIRVPEPSTILGSLAVGGIGAVLRRKQKQQQKAMTKA
;
A
#
# COMPACT_ATOMS: atom_id res chain seq x y z
N MET A 1 -63.62 -8.82 -3.71
CA MET A 1 -62.25 -8.54 -4.17
C MET A 1 -61.35 -9.67 -3.69
N THR A 2 -60.86 -10.51 -4.60
CA THR A 2 -60.19 -11.77 -4.23
C THR A 2 -58.70 -11.54 -3.94
N LYS A 3 -58.07 -12.42 -3.13
CA LYS A 3 -56.63 -12.34 -2.79
C LYS A 3 -55.70 -12.25 -4.02
N ILE A 4 -56.17 -12.68 -5.19
CA ILE A 4 -55.45 -12.64 -6.47
C ILE A 4 -55.43 -11.22 -7.07
N GLU A 5 -56.49 -10.45 -6.90
CA GLU A 5 -56.61 -9.07 -7.38
C GLU A 5 -55.70 -8.10 -6.60
N VAL A 6 -55.55 -8.34 -5.30
CA VAL A 6 -54.67 -7.53 -4.42
C VAL A 6 -53.19 -7.73 -4.80
N LYS A 7 -52.76 -8.98 -5.08
CA LYS A 7 -51.38 -9.27 -5.52
C LYS A 7 -51.05 -8.63 -6.88
N LYS A 8 -52.02 -8.55 -7.79
CA LYS A 8 -51.82 -7.95 -9.12
C LYS A 8 -51.68 -6.43 -9.04
N LYS A 9 -52.41 -5.78 -8.13
CA LYS A 9 -52.30 -4.34 -7.87
C LYS A 9 -50.99 -3.99 -7.15
N LEU A 10 -50.54 -4.81 -6.20
CA LEU A 10 -49.27 -4.60 -5.48
C LEU A 10 -48.05 -4.73 -6.41
N ARG A 11 -48.05 -5.70 -7.33
CA ARG A 11 -46.96 -5.83 -8.33
C ARG A 11 -46.89 -4.66 -9.31
N LYS A 12 -48.03 -4.04 -9.65
CA LYS A 12 -48.08 -2.91 -10.59
C LYS A 12 -47.62 -1.59 -9.94
N VAL A 13 -47.69 -1.48 -8.61
CA VAL A 13 -47.16 -0.33 -7.86
C VAL A 13 -45.65 -0.50 -7.64
N LEU A 14 -45.19 -1.70 -7.28
CA LEU A 14 -43.75 -2.01 -7.14
C LEU A 14 -42.98 -1.93 -8.48
N SER A 15 -43.62 -2.18 -9.62
CA SER A 15 -42.96 -2.02 -10.93
C SER A 15 -42.87 -0.57 -11.40
N LYS A 16 -43.56 0.37 -10.75
CA LYS A 16 -43.62 1.77 -11.18
C LYS A 16 -42.67 2.67 -10.39
N GLU A 17 -42.26 2.27 -9.19
CA GLU A 17 -41.26 3.01 -8.39
C GLU A 17 -39.80 2.67 -8.70
N ILE A 18 -39.52 1.58 -9.40
CA ILE A 18 -38.15 1.23 -9.84
C ILE A 18 -37.78 1.94 -11.16
N ALA A 19 -38.70 2.65 -11.78
CA ALA A 19 -38.52 3.25 -13.11
C ALA A 19 -38.13 4.74 -13.12
N SER A 20 -37.80 5.35 -11.97
CA SER A 20 -37.39 6.76 -11.92
C SER A 20 -36.18 6.98 -11.03
N SER A 21 -35.01 6.62 -11.51
CA SER A 21 -33.75 7.37 -11.36
C SER A 21 -32.60 6.52 -11.91
N VAL A 22 -31.55 7.22 -12.35
CA VAL A 22 -30.31 6.67 -12.91
C VAL A 22 -30.34 6.48 -14.43
N SER A 23 -30.28 7.62 -15.15
CA SER A 23 -29.67 7.65 -16.48
C SER A 23 -28.14 7.62 -16.30
N ILE A 24 -27.55 6.43 -16.39
CA ILE A 24 -26.10 6.31 -16.61
C ILE A 24 -25.89 6.18 -18.11
N GLY A 25 -25.30 7.22 -18.70
CA GLY A 25 -24.77 7.17 -20.05
C GLY A 25 -23.69 6.09 -20.14
N PHE A 26 -23.83 5.21 -21.12
CA PHE A 26 -22.79 4.26 -21.49
C PHE A 26 -21.60 5.01 -22.09
N THR A 27 -20.50 5.10 -21.35
CA THR A 27 -19.16 5.22 -21.94
C THR A 27 -18.39 3.95 -21.58
N LEU A 28 -17.79 3.32 -22.58
CA LEU A 28 -16.90 2.17 -22.42
C LEU A 28 -15.72 2.59 -21.53
N GLY A 29 -15.74 2.15 -20.28
CA GLY A 29 -14.66 2.37 -19.33
C GLY A 29 -14.75 1.36 -18.19
N SER A 30 -13.79 0.43 -18.20
CA SER A 30 -13.28 -0.37 -17.08
C SER A 30 -14.24 -0.74 -15.94
N LEU A 31 -14.56 -2.04 -15.84
CA LEU A 31 -15.16 -2.64 -14.65
C LEU A 31 -14.16 -2.61 -13.48
N ILE A 32 -14.26 -1.62 -12.61
CA ILE A 32 -13.55 -1.59 -11.33
C ILE A 32 -14.38 -2.40 -10.34
N ILE A 33 -13.94 -3.62 -10.04
CA ILE A 33 -14.46 -4.39 -8.90
C ILE A 33 -13.75 -3.85 -7.66
N GLY A 34 -14.39 -2.90 -6.98
CA GLY A 34 -13.90 -2.40 -5.70
C GLY A 34 -14.04 -3.47 -4.63
N PHE A 35 -12.93 -4.12 -4.26
CA PHE A 35 -12.83 -4.83 -3.00
C PHE A 35 -12.57 -3.79 -1.91
N GLY A 36 -13.60 -3.52 -1.09
CA GLY A 36 -13.45 -2.67 0.08
C GLY A 36 -12.52 -3.33 1.10
N ILE A 37 -11.40 -2.68 1.40
CA ILE A 37 -10.54 -3.03 2.53
C ILE A 37 -11.33 -2.70 3.80
N LEU A 38 -11.67 -3.72 4.59
CA LEU A 38 -12.29 -3.53 5.89
C LEU A 38 -11.20 -3.05 6.87
N SER A 39 -11.12 -1.74 7.12
CA SER A 39 -10.21 -1.17 8.12
C SER A 39 -10.73 -1.45 9.54
N ILE A 40 -10.33 -2.59 10.11
CA ILE A 40 -10.42 -2.82 11.55
C ILE A 40 -9.13 -2.22 12.13
N LYS A 41 -9.19 -1.08 12.82
CA LYS A 41 -8.02 -0.55 13.54
C LYS A 41 -7.67 -1.54 14.67
N PRO A 42 -6.53 -2.24 14.63
CA PRO A 42 -6.07 -3.00 15.78
C PRO A 42 -5.69 -2.02 16.92
N ALA A 43 -5.51 -2.55 18.13
CA ALA A 43 -4.93 -1.78 19.22
C ALA A 43 -3.47 -1.42 18.86
N SER A 44 -3.05 -0.17 19.09
CA SER A 44 -1.67 0.26 18.82
C SER A 44 -0.68 -0.63 19.56
N ALA A 45 0.28 -1.18 18.83
CA ALA A 45 1.25 -2.15 19.32
C ALA A 45 2.59 -1.52 19.71
N ALA A 46 2.94 -0.37 19.11
CA ALA A 46 4.18 0.35 19.38
C ALA A 46 3.97 1.87 19.45
N THR A 47 4.76 2.55 20.26
CA THR A 47 4.82 4.02 20.29
C THR A 47 6.26 4.48 20.06
N VAL A 48 6.48 5.31 19.04
CA VAL A 48 7.78 5.89 18.73
C VAL A 48 7.63 7.40 18.76
N ALA A 49 8.34 8.05 19.68
CA ALA A 49 8.41 9.49 19.81
C ALA A 49 7.03 10.20 19.78
N GLY A 50 6.03 9.62 20.45
CA GLY A 50 4.65 10.14 20.53
C GLY A 50 3.71 9.67 19.42
N PHE A 51 4.20 8.97 18.40
CA PHE A 51 3.38 8.38 17.34
C PHE A 51 3.00 6.94 17.69
N SER A 52 1.72 6.62 17.54
CA SER A 52 1.17 5.29 17.75
C SER A 52 1.13 4.52 16.43
N PHE A 53 1.66 3.30 16.44
CA PHE A 53 1.71 2.41 15.29
C PHE A 53 0.94 1.12 15.58
N ASP A 54 0.36 0.55 14.52
CA ASP A 54 -0.20 -0.80 14.55
C ASP A 54 0.93 -1.84 14.61
N ASP A 55 0.58 -3.09 14.92
CA ASP A 55 1.54 -4.19 14.91
C ASP A 55 2.10 -4.40 13.50
N ASN A 56 3.42 -4.57 13.40
CA ASN A 56 4.15 -4.67 12.12
C ASN A 56 3.91 -3.48 11.17
N ALA A 57 3.68 -2.27 11.68
CA ALA A 57 3.47 -1.09 10.82
C ALA A 57 4.76 -0.48 10.23
N PHE A 58 5.94 -1.07 10.47
CA PHE A 58 7.22 -0.52 10.05
C PHE A 58 7.67 -1.07 8.69
N ALA A 59 8.56 -0.36 8.01
CA ALA A 59 9.22 -0.91 6.83
C ALA A 59 10.17 -2.04 7.27
N ASP A 60 10.09 -3.19 6.60
CA ASP A 60 10.76 -4.43 7.03
C ASP A 60 11.81 -4.94 6.03
N THR A 61 11.91 -4.30 4.86
CA THR A 61 12.78 -4.76 3.78
C THR A 61 13.50 -3.59 3.11
N LEU A 62 14.82 -3.71 2.94
CA LEU A 62 15.59 -2.86 2.03
C LEU A 62 15.55 -3.50 0.63
N ILE A 63 14.83 -2.89 -0.30
CA ILE A 63 14.67 -3.38 -1.67
C ILE A 63 15.89 -3.01 -2.51
N SER A 64 16.32 -1.75 -2.42
CA SER A 64 17.48 -1.24 -3.14
C SER A 64 18.07 -0.02 -2.44
N SER A 65 19.32 0.29 -2.75
CA SER A 65 19.99 1.49 -2.27
C SER A 65 20.98 2.02 -3.30
N PHE A 66 21.17 3.34 -3.31
CA PHE A 66 22.21 4.03 -4.05
C PHE A 66 22.99 4.93 -3.08
N GLY A 67 24.33 4.94 -3.20
CA GLY A 67 25.22 5.73 -2.34
C GLY A 67 26.06 4.87 -1.40
N ASP A 68 27.02 5.53 -0.74
CA ASP A 68 27.89 4.94 0.28
C ASP A 68 27.38 5.33 1.67
N TYR A 69 27.04 4.34 2.48
CA TYR A 69 26.36 4.54 3.75
C TYR A 69 27.27 4.35 4.95
N THR A 70 27.13 5.24 5.92
CA THR A 70 27.58 5.02 7.30
C THR A 70 26.38 4.62 8.14
N THR A 71 26.53 3.56 8.93
CA THR A 71 25.47 3.05 9.82
C THR A 71 25.93 3.15 11.28
N SER A 72 24.97 3.22 12.21
CA SER A 72 25.21 3.16 13.66
C SER A 72 25.73 1.79 14.14
N GLY A 73 25.63 0.77 13.27
CA GLY A 73 26.10 -0.59 13.47
C GLY A 73 25.59 -1.51 12.35
N GLY A 74 26.04 -2.75 12.30
CA GLY A 74 25.47 -3.77 11.38
C GLY A 74 25.54 -3.42 9.89
N SER A 75 24.64 -4.00 9.11
CA SER A 75 24.45 -3.68 7.69
C SER A 75 23.40 -2.58 7.50
N LEU A 76 23.41 -1.92 6.34
CA LEU A 76 22.38 -0.92 5.98
C LEU A 76 20.97 -1.49 6.10
N GLN A 77 20.76 -2.71 5.60
CA GLN A 77 19.47 -3.39 5.71
C GLN A 77 19.09 -3.61 7.17
N SER A 78 19.98 -4.17 8.00
CA SER A 78 19.61 -4.46 9.39
C SER A 78 19.24 -3.22 10.19
N VAL A 79 19.86 -2.08 9.89
CA VAL A 79 19.58 -0.81 10.58
C VAL A 79 18.27 -0.19 10.10
N LEU A 80 18.04 -0.15 8.78
CA LEU A 80 16.86 0.53 8.23
C LEU A 80 15.57 -0.27 8.32
N THR A 81 15.63 -1.54 8.73
CA THR A 81 14.48 -2.43 8.84
C THR A 81 14.35 -3.05 10.23
N ASP A 82 15.08 -2.54 11.23
CA ASP A 82 14.81 -2.87 12.62
C ASP A 82 13.67 -1.99 13.16
N THR A 83 13.40 -2.07 14.47
CA THR A 83 12.36 -1.28 15.15
C THR A 83 12.94 -0.39 16.25
N ASP A 84 14.26 -0.22 16.27
CA ASP A 84 14.98 0.58 17.25
C ASP A 84 15.28 1.98 16.69
N VAL A 85 14.55 2.98 17.16
CA VAL A 85 14.76 4.38 16.77
C VAL A 85 16.16 4.92 17.16
N GLY A 86 16.96 4.15 17.90
CA GLY A 86 18.35 4.47 18.22
C GLY A 86 19.35 4.06 17.13
N THR A 87 18.95 3.24 16.15
CA THR A 87 19.80 2.88 15.00
C THR A 87 19.53 3.84 13.84
N TYR A 88 20.56 4.10 13.03
CA TYR A 88 20.45 5.07 11.93
C TYR A 88 21.49 4.85 10.85
N ALA A 89 21.17 5.30 9.63
CA ALA A 89 22.08 5.35 8.50
C ALA A 89 22.02 6.70 7.80
N PHE A 90 23.16 7.16 7.29
CA PHE A 90 23.26 8.39 6.50
C PHE A 90 24.27 8.21 5.37
N SER A 91 24.18 9.07 4.36
CA SER A 91 25.12 9.10 3.24
C SER A 91 25.39 10.53 2.80
N PHE A 92 26.65 10.84 2.50
CA PHE A 92 27.04 12.10 1.85
C PHE A 92 27.18 11.93 0.33
N THR A 93 26.88 10.76 -0.23
CA THR A 93 26.91 10.55 -1.67
C THR A 93 25.79 11.38 -2.32
N PRO A 94 26.07 12.19 -3.34
CA PRO A 94 25.03 12.94 -4.05
C PRO A 94 23.95 12.01 -4.60
N ASN A 95 22.67 12.35 -4.39
CA ASN A 95 21.50 11.53 -4.75
C ASN A 95 21.40 10.18 -4.02
N ALA A 96 22.09 10.00 -2.89
CA ALA A 96 21.90 8.83 -2.04
C ALA A 96 20.41 8.58 -1.78
N SER A 97 19.98 7.34 -1.94
CA SER A 97 18.59 6.94 -1.71
C SER A 97 18.47 5.49 -1.31
N VAL A 98 17.40 5.19 -0.58
CA VAL A 98 17.00 3.84 -0.21
C VAL A 98 15.56 3.60 -0.65
N GLN A 99 15.27 2.40 -1.13
CA GLN A 99 13.91 1.94 -1.36
C GLN A 99 13.56 0.94 -0.26
N LEU A 100 12.55 1.28 0.53
CA LEU A 100 12.10 0.50 1.67
C LEU A 100 10.74 -0.11 1.37
N GLY A 101 10.59 -1.38 1.75
CA GLY A 101 9.42 -2.21 1.50
C GLY A 101 8.66 -2.53 2.79
N PHE A 102 7.35 -2.69 2.61
CA PHE A 102 6.37 -3.16 3.57
C PHE A 102 5.94 -4.55 3.10
N THR A 103 6.54 -5.63 3.61
CA THR A 103 6.34 -6.99 3.07
C THR A 103 5.35 -7.83 3.87
N ASP A 104 5.21 -7.60 5.16
CA ASP A 104 4.17 -8.21 6.00
C ASP A 104 2.99 -7.27 6.29
N ASN A 105 3.13 -5.99 5.95
CA ASN A 105 2.11 -4.94 6.00
C ASN A 105 2.01 -4.18 4.67
N VAL A 106 1.14 -3.16 4.63
CA VAL A 106 1.08 -2.18 3.54
C VAL A 106 0.91 -0.77 4.09
N LEU A 107 1.44 0.22 3.39
CA LEU A 107 1.19 1.63 3.66
C LEU A 107 -0.11 2.05 2.95
N VAL A 108 -1.11 2.54 3.68
CA VAL A 108 -2.44 2.88 3.13
C VAL A 108 -2.62 4.40 3.10
N ASN A 109 -3.10 4.95 1.99
CA ASN A 109 -3.54 6.34 1.95
C ASN A 109 -4.87 6.48 2.71
N GLY A 110 -4.79 6.99 3.93
CA GLY A 110 -5.91 7.23 4.82
C GLY A 110 -6.34 8.70 4.80
N ALA A 111 -6.72 9.22 5.96
CA ALA A 111 -6.98 10.64 6.13
C ALA A 111 -5.81 11.28 6.87
N GLY A 112 -5.25 12.35 6.31
CA GLY A 112 -4.14 13.08 6.91
C GLY A 112 -2.81 12.36 6.72
N LYS A 113 -1.94 12.39 7.73
CA LYS A 113 -0.59 11.81 7.61
C LYS A 113 -0.63 10.29 7.65
N ASP A 114 0.01 9.66 6.68
CA ASP A 114 0.01 8.20 6.48
C ASP A 114 1.35 7.55 6.80
N LEU A 115 2.43 8.32 6.81
CA LEU A 115 3.79 7.83 6.92
C LEU A 115 4.61 8.75 7.83
N ALA A 116 5.49 8.17 8.64
CA ALA A 116 6.45 8.87 9.49
C ALA A 116 7.87 8.37 9.20
N LEU A 117 8.79 9.30 8.97
CA LEU A 117 10.22 9.08 8.81
C LEU A 117 10.91 9.69 10.02
N PHE A 118 11.63 8.87 10.77
CA PHE A 118 12.40 9.32 11.93
C PHE A 118 13.86 9.47 11.57
N GLU A 119 14.50 10.46 12.19
CA GLU A 119 15.95 10.63 12.16
C GLU A 119 16.50 11.04 13.51
N LEU A 120 17.82 10.97 13.62
CA LEU A 120 18.56 11.40 14.79
C LEU A 120 19.36 12.68 14.54
N GLY A 121 19.53 13.47 15.59
CA GLY A 121 20.39 14.65 15.58
C GLY A 121 19.63 15.93 15.26
N ILE A 122 20.01 16.62 14.19
CA ILE A 122 19.44 17.91 13.81
C ILE A 122 18.30 17.65 12.81
N PRO A 123 17.20 18.42 12.85
CA PRO A 123 16.16 18.31 11.84
C PRO A 123 16.68 18.60 10.42
N ASP A 124 16.67 17.59 9.56
CA ASP A 124 17.05 17.65 8.15
C ASP A 124 15.82 17.45 7.25
N GLN A 125 16.05 17.50 5.94
CA GLN A 125 15.03 17.31 4.92
C GLN A 125 15.14 15.94 4.26
N PHE A 126 14.00 15.26 4.13
CA PHE A 126 13.87 14.05 3.34
C PHE A 126 13.28 14.35 1.98
N LYS A 127 13.85 13.77 0.91
CA LYS A 127 13.15 13.63 -0.37
C LYS A 127 12.39 12.32 -0.36
N VAL A 128 11.09 12.35 -0.64
CA VAL A 128 10.24 11.15 -0.66
C VAL A 128 9.60 11.01 -2.02
N SER A 129 9.63 9.80 -2.56
CA SER A 129 8.89 9.41 -3.76
C SER A 129 8.20 8.07 -3.54
N VAL A 130 7.01 7.90 -4.10
CA VAL A 130 6.22 6.65 -4.01
C VAL A 130 6.39 5.74 -5.23
N ASN A 131 7.01 6.24 -6.30
CA ASN A 131 7.29 5.49 -7.52
C ASN A 131 8.63 5.92 -8.12
N ILE A 132 9.31 5.02 -8.82
CA ILE A 132 10.50 5.37 -9.60
C ILE A 132 10.08 6.38 -10.70
N ASN A 133 10.77 7.52 -10.77
CA ASN A 133 10.44 8.66 -11.65
C ASN A 133 9.06 9.30 -11.40
N GLY A 134 8.46 9.04 -10.24
CA GLY A 134 7.22 9.67 -9.81
C GLY A 134 7.43 11.08 -9.27
N ILE A 135 6.35 11.64 -8.71
CA ILE A 135 6.41 12.90 -7.94
C ILE A 135 7.36 12.68 -6.77
N THR A 136 8.35 13.56 -6.64
CA THR A 136 9.24 13.62 -5.47
C THR A 136 8.96 14.91 -4.74
N ASN A 137 8.63 14.79 -3.46
CA ASN A 137 8.39 15.92 -2.57
C ASN A 137 9.44 15.96 -1.46
N THR A 138 9.71 17.15 -0.95
CA THR A 138 10.63 17.37 0.18
C THR A 138 9.85 17.59 1.45
N TYR A 139 10.25 16.92 2.52
CA TYR A 139 9.65 17.05 3.86
C TYR A 139 10.72 17.43 4.88
N GLN A 140 10.53 18.56 5.53
CA GLN A 140 11.32 18.99 6.67
C GLN A 140 10.89 18.21 7.90
N SER A 141 11.84 17.59 8.60
CA SER A 141 11.56 16.98 9.89
C SER A 141 11.42 18.04 11.00
N THR A 142 10.79 17.65 12.10
CA THR A 142 10.62 18.48 13.30
C THR A 142 10.98 17.68 14.55
N GLY A 143 11.54 18.35 15.56
CA GLY A 143 11.92 17.69 16.81
C GLY A 143 10.72 17.15 17.58
N THR A 144 10.86 15.94 18.12
CA THR A 144 9.77 15.22 18.84
C THR A 144 9.82 15.36 20.36
N GLU A 145 10.80 16.09 20.90
CA GLU A 145 11.15 16.15 22.34
C GLU A 145 11.72 14.85 22.93
N PHE A 146 11.83 13.77 22.13
CA PHE A 146 12.44 12.51 22.52
C PHE A 146 13.92 12.44 22.13
N SER A 147 14.64 11.50 22.74
CA SER A 147 16.04 11.21 22.41
C SER A 147 16.29 9.71 22.37
N ALA A 148 17.16 9.28 21.47
CA ALA A 148 17.62 7.91 21.34
C ALA A 148 19.11 7.90 20.96
N SER A 149 19.87 6.93 21.48
CA SER A 149 21.32 6.81 21.26
C SER A 149 22.13 8.10 21.54
N GLY A 150 21.63 8.97 22.43
CA GLY A 150 22.26 10.24 22.79
C GLY A 150 21.96 11.41 21.84
N PHE A 151 21.08 11.23 20.86
CA PHE A 151 20.67 12.24 19.89
C PHE A 151 19.17 12.55 20.02
N LEU A 152 18.76 13.76 19.60
CA LEU A 152 17.34 14.11 19.49
C LEU A 152 16.68 13.32 18.37
N VAL A 153 15.45 12.87 18.58
CA VAL A 153 14.64 12.23 17.55
C VAL A 153 13.82 13.30 16.84
N ASN A 154 13.93 13.36 15.53
CA ASN A 154 13.11 14.22 14.67
C ASN A 154 12.22 13.37 13.77
N VAL A 155 11.10 13.93 13.32
CA VAL A 155 10.13 13.23 12.49
C VAL A 155 9.67 14.10 11.32
N ALA A 156 9.62 13.51 10.13
CA ALA A 156 8.89 14.04 8.99
C ALA A 156 7.63 13.18 8.77
N THR A 157 6.46 13.83 8.78
CA THR A 157 5.18 13.16 8.52
C THR A 157 4.68 13.47 7.12
N ILE A 158 4.28 12.44 6.38
CA ILE A 158 3.92 12.53 4.97
C ILE A 158 2.45 12.17 4.79
N ASP A 159 1.78 12.91 3.91
CA ASP A 159 0.41 12.67 3.45
C ASP A 159 0.49 12.10 2.02
N LEU A 160 -0.13 10.96 1.75
CA LEU A 160 -0.07 10.33 0.43
C LEU A 160 -0.93 11.05 -0.61
N ASP A 161 -1.84 11.93 -0.20
CA ASP A 161 -2.54 12.83 -1.11
C ASP A 161 -1.56 13.78 -1.82
N ASP A 162 -0.40 14.11 -1.21
CA ASP A 162 0.66 14.92 -1.82
C ASP A 162 1.27 14.26 -3.09
N PHE A 163 1.04 12.95 -3.27
CA PHE A 163 1.51 12.16 -4.40
C PHE A 163 0.39 11.77 -5.37
N ASN A 164 -0.83 12.28 -5.16
CA ASN A 164 -2.04 11.90 -5.90
C ASN A 164 -2.38 10.40 -5.81
N ILE A 165 -2.08 9.77 -4.67
CA ILE A 165 -2.55 8.40 -4.40
C ILE A 165 -4.02 8.47 -4.05
N ALA A 166 -4.86 7.60 -4.62
CA ALA A 166 -6.28 7.63 -4.30
C ALA A 166 -6.53 7.12 -2.87
N ALA A 167 -7.41 7.78 -2.11
CA ALA A 167 -7.81 7.35 -0.77
C ALA A 167 -8.20 5.86 -0.72
N GLY A 168 -7.69 5.14 0.28
CA GLY A 168 -7.84 3.70 0.46
C GLY A 168 -6.91 2.83 -0.39
N SER A 169 -6.10 3.44 -1.28
CA SER A 169 -5.06 2.70 -2.02
C SER A 169 -3.88 2.40 -1.12
N SER A 170 -3.14 1.34 -1.45
CA SER A 170 -1.97 0.91 -0.69
C SER A 170 -0.69 0.94 -1.52
N LEU A 171 0.43 1.15 -0.85
CA LEU A 171 1.78 1.07 -1.37
C LEU A 171 2.56 -0.02 -0.62
N ASP A 172 3.34 -0.80 -1.38
CA ASP A 172 4.24 -1.82 -0.83
C ASP A 172 5.66 -1.30 -0.60
N SER A 173 5.99 -0.12 -1.13
CA SER A 173 7.32 0.47 -0.98
C SER A 173 7.31 1.98 -1.16
N ILE A 174 8.35 2.62 -0.63
CA ILE A 174 8.67 4.03 -0.84
C ILE A 174 10.16 4.20 -1.17
N ILE A 175 10.52 5.33 -1.75
CA ILE A 175 11.91 5.74 -1.97
C ILE A 175 12.18 6.98 -1.11
N VAL A 176 13.24 6.91 -0.31
CA VAL A 176 13.72 8.01 0.54
C VAL A 176 15.09 8.45 0.05
N GLY A 177 15.21 9.70 -0.37
CA GLY A 177 16.47 10.37 -0.66
C GLY A 177 17.10 10.88 0.62
N LEU A 178 18.39 10.60 0.77
CA LEU A 178 19.20 10.83 1.97
C LEU A 178 20.41 11.74 1.71
N ASP A 179 20.40 12.42 0.58
CA ASP A 179 21.41 13.40 0.20
C ASP A 179 21.03 14.83 0.59
N THR A 180 22.03 15.71 0.58
CA THR A 180 21.84 17.15 0.80
C THR A 180 20.90 17.74 -0.24
N ILE A 181 19.88 18.46 0.20
CA ILE A 181 19.26 19.49 -0.64
C ILE A 181 20.24 20.66 -0.68
N SER A 182 20.47 21.20 -1.89
CA SER A 182 21.49 22.21 -2.14
C SER A 182 21.49 23.29 -1.06
N ASP A 183 22.67 23.53 -0.47
CA ASP A 183 22.99 24.52 0.56
C ASP A 183 22.88 24.08 2.04
N GLU A 184 22.46 22.84 2.33
CA GLU A 184 22.49 22.30 3.70
C GLU A 184 23.86 21.65 4.04
N ALA A 185 24.31 21.89 5.28
CA ALA A 185 25.59 21.35 5.78
C ALA A 185 25.47 19.92 6.35
N THR A 186 24.23 19.44 6.51
CA THR A 186 23.88 18.15 7.11
C THR A 186 23.05 17.31 6.13
N VAL A 187 22.99 16.01 6.40
CA VAL A 187 22.20 15.03 5.66
C VAL A 187 21.31 14.30 6.64
N PRO A 188 20.10 13.90 6.23
CA PRO A 188 19.20 13.21 7.13
C PRO A 188 19.79 11.87 7.58
N SER A 189 19.70 11.61 8.87
CA SER A 189 20.17 10.34 9.45
C SER A 189 18.98 9.41 9.69
N LEU A 190 18.54 8.76 8.62
CA LEU A 190 17.35 7.93 8.63
C LEU A 190 17.47 6.81 9.67
N SER A 191 16.52 6.78 10.59
CA SER A 191 16.46 5.81 11.68
C SER A 191 15.35 4.79 11.46
N LEU A 192 14.10 5.25 11.43
CA LEU A 192 12.93 4.36 11.38
C LEU A 192 11.88 4.90 10.41
N VAL A 193 11.19 3.98 9.73
CA VAL A 193 10.10 4.31 8.80
C VAL A 193 8.86 3.53 9.19
N GLY A 194 7.77 4.24 9.51
CA GLY A 194 6.52 3.64 9.98
C GLY A 194 5.29 4.16 9.24
N ALA A 195 4.41 3.25 8.86
CA ALA A 195 3.08 3.56 8.32
C ALA A 195 2.13 3.96 9.47
N LEU A 196 1.72 5.23 9.51
CA LEU A 196 0.70 5.75 10.42
C LEU A 196 -0.69 5.21 10.07
N ASN A 197 -0.93 4.97 8.78
CA ASN A 197 -2.08 4.23 8.28
C ASN A 197 -1.56 2.94 7.65
N SER A 198 -1.63 1.83 8.39
CA SER A 198 -1.18 0.53 7.94
C SER A 198 -2.36 -0.41 7.64
N GLY A 199 -2.17 -1.32 6.69
CA GLY A 199 -3.12 -2.36 6.35
C GLY A 199 -2.48 -3.75 6.44
N ILE A 200 -3.31 -4.76 6.67
CA ILE A 200 -2.87 -6.16 6.55
C ILE A 200 -2.67 -6.45 5.06
N ARG A 201 -1.51 -6.97 4.69
CA ARG A 201 -1.30 -7.50 3.34
C ARG A 201 -2.22 -8.70 3.13
N VAL A 202 -3.25 -8.53 2.29
CA VAL A 202 -4.10 -9.64 1.86
C VAL A 202 -3.37 -10.34 0.71
N PRO A 203 -2.98 -11.62 0.84
CA PRO A 203 -2.42 -12.35 -0.29
C PRO A 203 -3.44 -12.31 -1.43
N GLU A 204 -3.03 -11.81 -2.60
CA GLU A 204 -3.90 -11.87 -3.77
C GLU A 204 -4.36 -13.32 -3.94
N PRO A 205 -5.67 -13.58 -4.13
CA PRO A 205 -6.13 -14.93 -4.33
C PRO A 205 -5.48 -15.46 -5.60
N SER A 206 -4.43 -16.27 -5.43
CA SER A 206 -3.79 -17.00 -6.51
C SER A 206 -4.90 -17.58 -7.38
N THR A 207 -4.85 -17.29 -8.68
CA THR A 207 -5.90 -17.48 -9.68
C THR A 207 -6.28 -18.96 -9.90
N ILE A 208 -6.71 -19.65 -8.84
CA ILE A 208 -7.12 -21.05 -8.83
C ILE A 208 -8.48 -21.18 -9.54
N LEU A 209 -9.31 -20.12 -9.56
CA LEU A 209 -10.55 -20.10 -10.34
C LEU A 209 -10.34 -20.21 -11.87
N GLY A 210 -9.20 -19.75 -12.39
CA GLY A 210 -8.90 -19.86 -13.83
C GLY A 210 -8.66 -21.30 -14.29
N SER A 211 -8.05 -22.13 -13.44
CA SER A 211 -7.74 -23.53 -13.78
C SER A 211 -8.96 -24.46 -13.80
N LEU A 212 -10.00 -24.16 -13.01
CA LEU A 212 -11.24 -24.97 -12.98
C LEU A 212 -12.11 -24.74 -14.23
N ALA A 213 -12.09 -23.52 -14.79
CA ALA A 213 -12.82 -23.21 -16.02
C ALA A 213 -12.19 -23.87 -17.27
N VAL A 214 -10.85 -23.91 -17.34
CA VAL A 214 -10.13 -24.54 -18.46
C VAL A 214 -10.22 -26.08 -18.41
N GLY A 215 -10.18 -26.68 -17.21
CA GLY A 215 -10.35 -28.12 -17.04
C GLY A 215 -11.74 -28.64 -17.46
N GLY A 216 -12.80 -27.87 -17.19
CA GLY A 216 -14.18 -28.22 -17.54
C GLY A 216 -14.45 -28.23 -19.05
N ILE A 217 -13.92 -27.26 -19.79
CA ILE A 217 -14.10 -27.17 -21.25
C ILE A 217 -13.30 -28.27 -21.97
N GLY A 218 -12.08 -28.58 -21.51
CA GLY A 218 -11.25 -29.65 -22.08
C GLY A 218 -11.87 -31.05 -21.97
N ALA A 219 -12.56 -31.35 -20.85
CA ALA A 219 -13.23 -32.63 -20.65
C ALA A 219 -14.46 -32.81 -21.56
N VAL A 220 -15.21 -31.74 -21.82
CA VAL A 220 -16.40 -31.76 -22.70
C VAL A 220 -16.00 -31.91 -24.17
N LEU A 221 -14.94 -31.25 -24.61
CA LEU A 221 -14.45 -31.36 -25.99
C LEU A 221 -13.89 -32.76 -26.31
N ARG A 222 -13.17 -33.40 -25.37
CA ARG A 222 -12.68 -34.78 -25.53
C ARG A 222 -13.80 -35.82 -25.64
N ARG A 223 -14.94 -35.61 -24.95
CA ARG A 223 -16.09 -36.53 -25.03
C ARG A 223 -16.79 -36.44 -26.40
N LYS A 224 -16.92 -35.25 -26.99
CA LYS A 224 -17.51 -35.08 -28.33
C LYS A 224 -16.67 -35.74 -29.44
N GLN A 225 -15.34 -35.62 -29.40
CA GLN A 225 -14.48 -36.23 -30.42
C GLN A 225 -14.53 -37.78 -30.41
N LYS A 226 -14.56 -38.42 -29.23
CA LYS A 226 -14.69 -39.88 -29.14
C LYS A 226 -16.03 -40.42 -29.64
N GLN A 227 -17.10 -39.63 -29.56
CA GLN A 227 -18.42 -40.03 -30.08
C GLN A 227 -18.48 -39.90 -31.61
N GLN A 228 -17.83 -38.89 -32.20
CA GLN A 228 -17.77 -38.72 -33.66
C GLN A 228 -16.92 -39.81 -34.34
N GLN A 229 -15.79 -40.22 -33.73
CA GLN A 229 -14.96 -41.29 -34.28
C GLN A 229 -15.68 -42.65 -34.32
N LYS A 230 -16.49 -42.98 -33.29
CA LYS A 230 -17.28 -44.23 -33.27
C LYS A 230 -18.42 -44.25 -34.30
N ALA A 231 -18.90 -43.09 -34.75
CA ALA A 231 -19.93 -43.01 -35.78
C ALA A 231 -19.36 -43.22 -37.19
N MET A 232 -18.09 -42.87 -37.44
CA MET A 232 -17.44 -43.04 -38.74
C MET A 232 -16.89 -44.45 -38.99
N THR A 233 -16.68 -45.27 -37.95
CA THR A 233 -16.23 -46.68 -38.11
C THR A 233 -17.38 -47.67 -38.33
N LYS A 234 -18.63 -47.19 -38.37
CA LYS A 234 -19.84 -48.01 -38.56
C LYS A 234 -20.57 -47.74 -39.88
N ALA A 235 -19.97 -46.97 -40.78
CA ALA A 235 -20.45 -46.74 -42.15
C ALA A 235 -19.67 -47.61 -43.14
#